data_AF-A0A2V9MHL4-F1
#
_entry.id   AF-A0A2V9MHL4-F1
#
_cell.length_a   1.000
_cell.length_b   1.000
_cell.length_c   1.000
_cell.angle_alpha   90.00
_cell.angle_beta   90.00
_cell.angle_gamma   90.00
#
_symmetry.space_group_name_H-M   'P 1'
#
loop_
_entity.id
_entity.type
_entity.pdbx_description
1 polymer ?
#
loop_
_entity_poly.entity_id
_entity_poly.type
_entity_poly.pdbx_seq_one_letter_code
_entity_poly.pdbx_strand_id
1 'polypeptide(L)'
;MGRMIPVAPGITPGSGPGHLGLFGYDPLQYEVGRGVIEALGLGIDLRPGDVAARANFCTLDEKGIVTDRRAGRIPTDVNERLCEKLRKIKKIDSVEFIIKPGKSHRFVVVLRGKGIEGPLSDSDPHHEGEAIKKIQALSKSAKAKAAAKLINKFYAKALPLIAKEHPANGFLLRGIAHSPKIPAFQDR
;
A
#
# COMPACT_ATOMS: atom_id res chain seq x y z
N MET A 1 -37.21 -4.45 16.33
CA MET A 1 -36.29 -4.32 15.18
C MET A 1 -35.64 -2.94 15.23
N GLY A 2 -34.35 -2.82 14.88
CA GLY A 2 -33.62 -1.56 14.87
C GLY A 2 -32.80 -1.38 13.59
N ARG A 3 -32.50 -0.14 13.21
CA ARG A 3 -31.59 0.19 12.10
C ARG A 3 -30.29 0.72 12.69
N MET A 4 -29.16 0.19 12.24
CA MET A 4 -27.83 0.68 12.61
C MET A 4 -27.30 1.58 11.49
N ILE A 5 -26.70 2.69 11.87
CA ILE A 5 -25.98 3.61 10.97
C ILE A 5 -24.48 3.36 11.20
N PRO A 6 -23.75 2.74 10.25
CA PRO A 6 -22.37 2.28 10.50
C PRO A 6 -21.34 3.40 10.59
N VAL A 7 -21.64 4.59 10.03
CA VAL A 7 -20.68 5.70 9.93
C VAL A 7 -21.34 7.00 10.41
N ALA A 8 -22.23 7.57 9.60
CA ALA A 8 -23.08 8.70 10.00
C ALA A 8 -24.30 8.79 9.06
N PRO A 9 -25.38 9.47 9.48
CA PRO A 9 -26.52 9.71 8.60
C PRO A 9 -26.08 10.38 7.29
N GLY A 10 -26.46 9.80 6.15
CA GLY A 10 -26.13 10.34 4.83
C GLY A 10 -24.73 10.02 4.29
N ILE A 11 -23.90 9.27 5.02
CA ILE A 11 -22.57 8.83 4.54
C ILE A 11 -22.64 7.39 4.04
N THR A 12 -22.34 7.17 2.75
CA THR A 12 -22.19 5.82 2.20
C THR A 12 -20.90 5.18 2.71
N PRO A 13 -20.95 4.11 3.52
CA PRO A 13 -19.75 3.51 4.07
C PRO A 13 -18.95 2.78 2.99
N GLY A 14 -17.65 3.07 2.89
CA GLY A 14 -16.71 2.13 2.28
C GLY A 14 -16.50 0.92 3.19
N SER A 15 -15.98 -0.19 2.66
CA SER A 15 -15.80 -1.42 3.45
C SER A 15 -14.97 -1.20 4.72
N GLY A 16 -13.94 -0.35 4.72
CA GLY A 16 -13.14 -0.03 5.91
C GLY A 16 -13.94 0.67 7.02
N PRO A 17 -14.43 1.90 6.80
CA PRO A 17 -15.24 2.65 7.76
C PRO A 17 -16.46 1.87 8.30
N GLY A 18 -17.11 1.08 7.44
CA GLY A 18 -18.27 0.26 7.85
C GLY A 18 -17.94 -0.83 8.87
N HIS A 19 -16.77 -1.50 8.74
CA HIS A 19 -16.35 -2.50 9.73
C HIS A 19 -15.89 -1.86 11.04
N LEU A 20 -15.21 -0.71 10.97
CA LEU A 20 -14.75 0.00 12.17
C LEU A 20 -15.90 0.44 13.06
N GLY A 21 -16.94 1.03 12.46
CA GLY A 21 -18.16 1.42 13.18
C GLY A 21 -18.86 0.24 13.86
N LEU A 22 -18.88 -0.94 13.22
CA LEU A 22 -19.45 -2.15 13.81
C LEU A 22 -18.70 -2.60 15.08
N PHE A 23 -17.38 -2.45 15.10
CA PHE A 23 -16.54 -2.78 16.26
C PHE A 23 -16.42 -1.63 17.28
N GLY A 24 -17.25 -0.58 17.15
CA GLY A 24 -17.32 0.54 18.10
C GLY A 24 -16.18 1.56 17.96
N TYR A 25 -15.37 1.47 16.90
CA TYR A 25 -14.38 2.51 16.58
C TYR A 25 -15.07 3.62 15.79
N ASP A 26 -14.86 4.87 16.19
CA ASP A 26 -15.38 6.01 15.43
C ASP A 26 -14.65 6.09 14.08
N PRO A 27 -15.34 5.81 12.95
CA PRO A 27 -14.73 5.80 11.63
C PRO A 27 -14.33 7.21 11.15
N LEU A 28 -14.81 8.27 11.80
CA LEU A 28 -14.41 9.66 11.54
C LEU A 28 -13.11 10.03 12.29
N GLN A 29 -12.82 9.36 13.41
CA GLN A 29 -11.58 9.55 14.17
C GLN A 29 -10.44 8.64 13.68
N TYR A 30 -10.77 7.42 13.26
CA TYR A 30 -9.80 6.43 12.82
C TYR A 30 -9.90 6.19 11.30
N GLU A 31 -9.36 7.11 10.51
CA GLU A 31 -9.19 6.89 9.07
C GLU A 31 -8.12 5.82 8.80
N VAL A 32 -8.57 4.57 8.67
CA VAL A 32 -7.70 3.47 8.28
C VAL A 32 -7.55 3.48 6.76
N GLY A 33 -6.37 3.90 6.28
CA GLY A 33 -6.05 3.83 4.86
C GLY A 33 -6.17 2.40 4.31
N ARG A 34 -6.59 2.25 3.05
CA ARG A 34 -6.81 0.93 2.43
C ARG A 34 -5.57 0.04 2.45
N GLY A 35 -4.36 0.61 2.38
CA GLY A 35 -3.11 -0.13 2.52
C GLY A 35 -2.93 -0.80 3.89
N VAL A 36 -3.42 -0.15 4.96
CA VAL A 36 -3.39 -0.68 6.34
C VAL A 36 -4.35 -1.86 6.48
N ILE A 37 -5.57 -1.75 5.94
CA ILE A 37 -6.56 -2.84 5.97
C ILE A 37 -6.04 -4.09 5.25
N GLU A 38 -5.43 -3.92 4.08
CA GLU A 38 -4.89 -5.07 3.34
C GLU A 38 -3.68 -5.71 4.00
N ALA A 39 -2.79 -4.92 4.61
CA ALA A 39 -1.69 -5.43 5.43
C ALA A 39 -2.20 -6.31 6.58
N LEU A 40 -3.20 -5.83 7.33
CA LEU A 40 -3.82 -6.57 8.42
C LEU A 40 -4.52 -7.84 7.89
N GLY A 41 -5.22 -7.75 6.75
CA GLY A 41 -5.88 -8.89 6.11
C GLY A 41 -4.92 -9.97 5.61
N LEU A 42 -3.67 -9.62 5.32
CA LEU A 42 -2.60 -10.59 5.01
C LEU A 42 -1.86 -11.07 6.27
N GLY A 43 -2.27 -10.66 7.48
CA GLY A 43 -1.60 -11.02 8.73
C GLY A 43 -0.22 -10.38 8.88
N ILE A 44 -0.06 -9.13 8.43
CA ILE A 44 1.10 -8.31 8.79
C ILE A 44 0.75 -7.58 10.08
N ASP A 45 1.56 -7.77 11.11
CA ASP A 45 1.48 -6.99 12.35
C ASP A 45 2.02 -5.58 12.08
N LEU A 46 1.12 -4.59 12.00
CA LEU A 46 1.45 -3.19 11.78
C LEU A 46 1.71 -2.48 13.10
N ARG A 47 2.86 -1.81 13.19
CA ARG A 47 3.24 -1.05 14.38
C ARG A 47 2.81 0.41 14.24
N PRO A 48 2.56 1.12 15.36
CA PRO A 48 2.33 2.56 15.33
C PRO A 48 3.46 3.28 14.62
N GLY A 49 3.11 4.06 13.58
CA GLY A 49 4.08 4.79 12.75
C GLY A 49 4.56 4.05 11.50
N ASP A 50 4.21 2.77 11.31
CA ASP A 50 4.45 2.08 10.04
C ASP A 50 3.63 2.72 8.92
N VAL A 51 4.19 2.77 7.72
CA VAL A 51 3.48 3.23 6.51
C VAL A 51 3.21 2.02 5.62
N ALA A 52 1.94 1.72 5.38
CA ALA A 52 1.51 0.61 4.54
C ALA A 52 0.99 1.11 3.20
N ALA A 53 1.33 0.37 2.15
CA ALA A 53 0.86 0.61 0.80
C ALA A 53 0.37 -0.71 0.20
N ARG A 54 -0.82 -0.67 -0.41
CA ARG A 54 -1.23 -1.72 -1.32
C ARG A 54 -0.38 -1.64 -2.57
N ALA A 55 0.05 -2.77 -3.08
CA ALA A 55 0.78 -2.85 -4.32
C ALA A 55 0.13 -3.83 -5.31
N ASN A 56 0.21 -3.50 -6.59
CA ASN A 56 -0.23 -4.36 -7.67
C ASN A 56 0.93 -4.51 -8.67
N PHE A 57 1.24 -5.73 -9.10
CA PHE A 57 2.08 -5.92 -10.27
C PHE A 57 1.38 -5.40 -11.53
N CYS A 58 2.14 -4.77 -12.41
CA CYS A 58 1.68 -4.24 -13.69
C CYS A 58 2.66 -4.60 -14.82
N THR A 59 2.15 -4.50 -16.05
CA THR A 59 2.94 -4.59 -17.28
C THR A 59 3.31 -3.18 -17.73
N LEU A 60 4.59 -2.98 -18.03
CA LEU A 60 5.17 -1.78 -18.61
C LEU A 60 5.64 -2.09 -20.04
N ASP A 61 5.51 -1.12 -20.94
CA ASP A 61 6.16 -1.16 -22.25
C ASP A 61 7.64 -0.74 -22.16
N GLU A 62 8.34 -0.76 -23.30
CA GLU A 62 9.75 -0.34 -23.42
C GLU A 62 9.98 1.14 -23.06
N LYS A 63 8.93 1.96 -23.10
CA LYS A 63 8.97 3.38 -22.73
C LYS A 63 8.63 3.60 -21.25
N GLY A 64 8.36 2.53 -20.49
CA GLY A 64 7.97 2.60 -19.08
C GLY A 64 6.51 3.03 -18.85
N ILE A 65 5.67 2.94 -19.88
CA ILE A 65 4.25 3.23 -19.84
C ILE A 65 3.48 1.98 -19.40
N VAL A 66 2.52 2.16 -18.49
CA VAL A 66 1.69 1.06 -17.99
C VAL A 66 0.71 0.62 -19.07
N THR A 67 0.88 -0.60 -19.58
CA THR A 67 -0.01 -1.21 -20.58
C THR A 67 -1.09 -2.09 -19.95
N ASP A 68 -0.82 -2.71 -18.81
CA ASP A 68 -1.80 -3.45 -18.03
C ASP A 68 -1.53 -3.28 -16.53
N ARG A 69 -2.48 -2.67 -15.82
CA ARG A 69 -2.35 -2.37 -14.38
C ARG A 69 -2.44 -3.59 -13.46
N ARG A 70 -2.75 -4.76 -14.02
CA ARG A 70 -2.98 -6.02 -13.31
C ARG A 70 -2.08 -7.14 -13.81
N ALA A 71 -1.21 -6.86 -14.79
CA ALA A 71 -0.30 -7.82 -15.40
C ALA A 71 -0.99 -9.12 -15.83
N GLY A 72 -2.11 -9.03 -16.54
CA GLY A 72 -2.89 -10.19 -16.98
C GLY A 72 -3.50 -11.01 -15.85
N ARG A 73 -3.54 -10.49 -14.62
CA ARG A 73 -3.88 -11.21 -13.39
C ARG A 73 -3.01 -12.46 -13.22
N ILE A 74 -1.69 -12.26 -13.14
CA ILE A 74 -0.74 -13.34 -12.85
C ILE A 74 -1.23 -14.26 -11.73
N PRO A 75 -0.98 -15.57 -11.84
CA PRO A 75 -1.29 -16.51 -10.78
C PRO A 75 -0.42 -16.23 -9.53
N THR A 76 -0.91 -16.69 -8.38
CA THR A 76 -0.37 -16.32 -7.06
C THR A 76 1.07 -16.83 -6.86
N ASP A 77 1.41 -17.99 -7.39
CA ASP A 77 2.75 -18.57 -7.39
C ASP A 77 3.79 -17.64 -8.06
N VAL A 78 3.41 -17.04 -9.20
CA VAL A 78 4.25 -16.05 -9.90
C VAL A 78 4.41 -14.80 -9.04
N ASN A 79 3.34 -14.32 -8.41
CA ASN A 79 3.42 -13.18 -7.49
C ASN A 79 4.37 -13.45 -6.32
N GLU A 80 4.24 -14.61 -5.69
CA GLU A 80 5.11 -15.01 -4.58
C GLU A 80 6.58 -14.99 -5.00
N ARG A 81 6.90 -15.58 -6.17
CA ARG A 81 8.26 -15.55 -6.74
C ARG A 81 8.78 -14.14 -6.98
N LEU A 82 7.94 -13.24 -7.50
CA LEU A 82 8.32 -11.84 -7.72
C LEU A 82 8.49 -11.08 -6.40
N CYS A 83 7.61 -11.30 -5.44
CA CYS A 83 7.74 -10.75 -4.09
C CYS A 83 9.04 -11.21 -3.42
N GLU A 84 9.45 -12.47 -3.58
CA GLU A 84 10.75 -12.97 -3.09
C GLU A 84 11.94 -12.22 -3.71
N LYS A 85 11.86 -11.86 -5.00
CA LYS A 85 12.89 -11.02 -5.63
C LYS A 85 12.93 -9.63 -5.01
N LEU A 86 11.77 -9.02 -4.77
CA LEU A 86 11.68 -7.70 -4.15
C LEU A 86 12.11 -7.71 -2.67
N ARG A 87 11.86 -8.81 -1.95
CA ARG A 87 12.29 -9.03 -0.55
C ARG A 87 13.82 -8.99 -0.35
N LYS A 88 14.60 -9.08 -1.43
CA LYS A 88 16.05 -8.83 -1.38
C LYS A 88 16.37 -7.40 -0.93
N ILE A 89 15.46 -6.45 -1.17
CA ILE A 89 15.58 -5.06 -0.72
C ILE A 89 14.98 -4.94 0.68
N LYS A 90 15.67 -5.48 1.70
CA LYS A 90 15.17 -5.49 3.08
C LYS A 90 15.19 -4.12 3.75
N LYS A 91 16.17 -3.27 3.40
CA LYS A 91 16.40 -1.99 4.08
C LYS A 91 16.94 -0.95 3.11
N ILE A 92 16.43 0.28 3.22
CA ILE A 92 16.98 1.47 2.56
C ILE A 92 17.17 2.53 3.63
N ASP A 93 18.39 3.04 3.73
CA ASP A 93 18.81 3.96 4.79
C ASP A 93 18.52 3.34 6.18
N SER A 94 17.63 3.95 6.98
CA SER A 94 17.22 3.48 8.31
C SER A 94 15.85 2.79 8.33
N VAL A 95 15.21 2.60 7.18
CA VAL A 95 13.83 2.09 7.07
C VAL A 95 13.82 0.69 6.46
N GLU A 96 13.12 -0.22 7.14
CA GLU A 96 12.86 -1.59 6.70
C GLU A 96 11.69 -1.64 5.73
N PHE A 97 11.81 -2.47 4.70
CA PHE A 97 10.75 -2.73 3.71
C PHE A 97 10.28 -4.17 3.86
N ILE A 98 9.03 -4.33 4.31
CA ILE A 98 8.39 -5.62 4.50
C ILE A 98 7.42 -5.81 3.34
N ILE A 99 7.62 -6.89 2.57
CA ILE A 99 6.81 -7.20 1.39
C ILE A 99 6.08 -8.51 1.65
N LYS A 100 4.75 -8.52 1.48
CA LYS A 100 3.96 -9.74 1.61
C LYS A 100 3.10 -9.97 0.36
N PRO A 101 3.23 -11.13 -0.30
CA PRO A 101 2.37 -11.47 -1.42
C PRO A 101 0.92 -11.61 -0.94
N GLY A 102 0.00 -11.17 -1.79
CA GLY A 102 -1.43 -11.43 -1.66
C GLY A 102 -1.91 -12.37 -2.76
N LYS A 103 -3.21 -12.38 -3.04
CA LYS A 103 -3.76 -13.18 -4.14
C LYS A 103 -3.52 -12.52 -5.50
N SER A 104 -3.22 -13.35 -6.51
CA SER A 104 -2.98 -12.93 -7.90
C SER A 104 -1.90 -11.85 -7.98
N HIS A 105 -2.11 -10.74 -8.70
CA HIS A 105 -1.13 -9.64 -8.87
C HIS A 105 -0.96 -8.72 -7.64
N ARG A 106 -1.69 -8.95 -6.54
CA ARG A 106 -1.72 -8.03 -5.39
C ARG A 106 -0.67 -8.41 -4.37
N PHE A 107 -0.07 -7.42 -3.73
CA PHE A 107 0.82 -7.60 -2.60
C PHE A 107 0.80 -6.35 -1.73
N VAL A 108 1.45 -6.39 -0.58
CA VAL A 108 1.53 -5.25 0.33
C VAL A 108 2.98 -4.93 0.61
N VAL A 109 3.27 -3.63 0.68
CA VAL A 109 4.56 -3.09 1.09
C VAL A 109 4.36 -2.28 2.36
N VAL A 110 5.11 -2.61 3.41
CA VAL A 110 5.12 -1.88 4.67
C VAL A 110 6.50 -1.30 4.90
N LEU A 111 6.55 -0.01 5.16
CA LEU A 111 7.75 0.71 5.54
C LEU A 111 7.75 0.84 7.07
N ARG A 112 8.81 0.33 7.70
CA ARG A 112 8.98 0.34 9.14
C ARG A 112 10.25 1.08 9.52
N GLY A 113 10.11 2.15 10.29
CA GLY A 113 11.24 2.94 10.75
C GLY A 113 10.83 4.28 11.35
N LYS A 114 11.81 5.04 11.82
CA LYS A 114 11.58 6.37 12.39
C LYS A 114 11.66 7.44 11.30
N GLY A 115 10.93 8.54 11.48
CA GLY A 115 11.02 9.70 10.60
C GLY A 115 10.26 9.56 9.27
N ILE A 116 9.36 8.59 9.17
CA ILE A 116 8.44 8.40 8.04
C ILE A 116 7.00 8.62 8.50
N GLU A 117 6.16 9.12 7.60
CA GLU A 117 4.71 9.17 7.79
C GLU A 117 4.01 9.24 6.43
N GLY A 118 2.73 8.85 6.42
CA GLY A 118 1.80 9.13 5.33
C GLY A 118 0.75 10.17 5.76
N PRO A 119 -0.14 10.60 4.86
CA PRO A 119 -0.40 10.01 3.55
C PRO A 119 0.54 10.52 2.45
N LEU A 120 0.80 9.65 1.46
CA LEU A 120 1.57 9.97 0.25
C LEU A 120 0.70 9.77 -0.99
N SER A 121 1.10 10.36 -2.11
CA SER A 121 0.39 10.17 -3.38
C SER A 121 0.51 8.72 -3.86
N ASP A 122 -0.45 8.26 -4.66
CA ASP A 122 -0.37 6.97 -5.33
C ASP A 122 0.63 7.02 -6.50
N SER A 123 1.28 5.90 -6.81
CA SER A 123 2.04 5.78 -8.07
C SER A 123 1.16 5.28 -9.22
N ASP A 124 0.00 4.71 -8.90
CA ASP A 124 -0.94 4.19 -9.90
C ASP A 124 -1.55 5.36 -10.68
N PRO A 125 -1.36 5.43 -12.02
CA PRO A 125 -1.94 6.48 -12.83
C PRO A 125 -3.48 6.45 -12.88
N HIS A 126 -4.11 5.37 -12.44
CA HIS A 126 -5.55 5.09 -12.47
C HIS A 126 -6.14 4.70 -13.83
N HIS A 127 -5.35 4.78 -14.90
CA HIS A 127 -5.65 4.32 -16.26
C HIS A 127 -4.37 3.82 -16.93
N GLU A 128 -4.52 3.05 -18.01
CA GLU A 128 -3.42 2.58 -18.85
C GLU A 128 -2.96 3.70 -19.79
N GLY A 129 -1.76 3.57 -20.36
CA GLY A 129 -1.19 4.58 -21.26
C GLY A 129 -0.44 5.72 -20.56
N GLU A 130 -0.34 5.69 -19.22
CA GLU A 130 0.51 6.59 -18.43
C GLU A 130 1.66 5.86 -17.77
N ALA A 131 2.77 6.58 -17.54
CA ALA A 131 3.90 6.08 -16.77
C ALA A 131 3.59 6.01 -15.27
N ILE A 132 4.39 5.22 -14.54
CA ILE A 132 4.33 5.16 -13.07
C ILE A 132 4.58 6.56 -12.49
N LYS A 133 3.64 7.07 -11.71
CA LYS A 133 3.76 8.40 -11.08
C LYS A 133 4.81 8.34 -9.96
N LYS A 134 5.68 9.35 -9.92
CA LYS A 134 6.61 9.53 -8.79
C LYS A 134 5.80 9.80 -7.53
N ILE A 135 6.20 9.16 -6.43
CA ILE A 135 5.54 9.36 -5.14
C ILE A 135 5.88 10.74 -4.60
N GLN A 136 4.86 11.47 -4.17
CA GLN A 136 4.97 12.80 -3.57
C GLN A 136 4.33 12.80 -2.17
N ALA A 137 4.86 13.67 -1.31
CA ALA A 137 4.23 13.92 -0.02
C ALA A 137 2.97 14.78 -0.23
N LEU A 138 1.84 14.35 0.31
CA LEU A 138 0.61 15.14 0.28
C LEU A 138 0.57 16.20 1.38
N SER A 139 1.41 16.06 2.40
CA SER A 139 1.56 17.02 3.50
C SER A 139 2.87 17.82 3.38
N LYS A 140 2.93 18.98 4.05
CA LYS A 140 4.15 19.80 4.13
C LYS A 140 5.23 19.22 5.06
N SER A 141 4.94 18.10 5.73
CA SER A 141 5.81 17.51 6.74
C SER A 141 7.12 16.98 6.17
N ALA A 142 8.20 17.18 6.92
CA ALA A 142 9.52 16.64 6.59
C ALA A 142 9.51 15.09 6.58
N LYS A 143 8.74 14.47 7.47
CA LYS A 143 8.64 13.00 7.56
C LYS A 143 7.93 12.41 6.34
N ALA A 144 6.87 13.07 5.84
CA ALA A 144 6.18 12.64 4.63
C ALA A 144 7.09 12.78 3.39
N LYS A 145 7.85 13.88 3.30
CA LYS A 145 8.85 14.06 2.24
C LYS A 145 9.96 13.01 2.31
N ALA A 146 10.41 12.63 3.51
CA ALA A 146 11.38 11.56 3.70
C ALA A 146 10.82 10.20 3.24
N ALA A 147 9.57 9.88 3.62
CA ALA A 147 8.89 8.66 3.19
C ALA A 147 8.73 8.59 1.65
N ALA A 148 8.30 9.69 1.01
CA ALA A 148 8.22 9.76 -0.45
C ALA A 148 9.58 9.53 -1.13
N LYS A 149 10.66 10.13 -0.60
CA LYS A 149 12.02 9.89 -1.11
C LYS A 149 12.44 8.43 -0.97
N LEU A 150 12.15 7.81 0.17
CA LEU A 150 12.47 6.40 0.42
C LEU A 150 11.72 5.47 -0.53
N ILE A 151 10.43 5.72 -0.79
CA ILE A 151 9.66 4.90 -1.74
C ILE A 151 10.18 5.09 -3.18
N ASN A 152 10.54 6.31 -3.58
CA ASN A 152 11.15 6.52 -4.89
C ASN A 152 12.52 5.82 -5.02
N LYS A 153 13.34 5.81 -3.94
CA LYS A 153 14.58 5.00 -3.89
C LYS A 153 14.30 3.50 -3.98
N PHE A 154 13.22 3.04 -3.33
CA PHE A 154 12.77 1.66 -3.42
C PHE A 154 12.41 1.30 -4.85
N TYR A 155 11.60 2.12 -5.53
CA TYR A 155 11.29 1.96 -6.96
C TYR A 155 12.54 1.85 -7.84
N ALA A 156 13.51 2.74 -7.64
CA ALA A 156 14.76 2.74 -8.41
C ALA A 156 15.58 1.45 -8.25
N LYS A 157 15.49 0.78 -7.09
CA LYS A 157 16.14 -0.52 -6.84
C LYS A 157 15.29 -1.71 -7.25
N ALA A 158 13.96 -1.61 -7.09
CA ALA A 158 13.01 -2.69 -7.25
C ALA A 158 12.66 -2.96 -8.73
N LEU A 159 12.41 -1.93 -9.52
CA LEU A 159 12.03 -2.10 -10.93
C LEU A 159 13.09 -2.87 -11.74
N PRO A 160 14.41 -2.59 -11.62
CA PRO A 160 15.42 -3.35 -12.35
C PRO A 160 15.45 -4.85 -12.00
N LEU A 161 15.03 -5.26 -10.79
CA LEU A 161 15.03 -6.66 -10.37
C LEU A 161 13.96 -7.50 -11.07
N ILE A 162 12.87 -6.85 -11.50
CA ILE A 162 11.73 -7.49 -12.15
C ILE A 162 11.57 -7.05 -13.61
N ALA A 163 12.39 -6.12 -14.12
CA ALA A 163 12.28 -5.57 -15.46
C ALA A 163 12.28 -6.62 -16.59
N LYS A 164 12.91 -7.78 -16.37
CA LYS A 164 12.97 -8.90 -17.32
C LYS A 164 11.81 -9.90 -17.18
N GLU A 165 10.92 -9.72 -16.22
CA GLU A 165 9.79 -10.62 -15.97
C GLU A 165 8.60 -10.22 -16.84
N HIS A 166 7.88 -11.19 -17.40
CA HIS A 166 6.67 -10.92 -18.17
C HIS A 166 5.55 -11.84 -17.66
N PRO A 167 4.31 -11.34 -17.52
CA PRO A 167 3.83 -9.99 -17.83
C PRO A 167 4.15 -8.94 -16.73
N ALA A 168 4.65 -9.33 -15.56
CA ALA A 168 4.79 -8.43 -14.41
C ALA A 168 6.20 -7.81 -14.26
N ASN A 169 6.57 -6.90 -15.17
CA ASN A 169 7.84 -6.16 -15.13
C ASN A 169 7.79 -4.84 -14.32
N GLY A 170 6.65 -4.47 -13.75
CA GLY A 170 6.49 -3.28 -12.91
C GLY A 170 5.54 -3.50 -11.74
N PHE A 171 5.41 -2.49 -10.88
CA PHE A 171 4.40 -2.48 -9.82
C PHE A 171 3.91 -1.07 -9.49
N LEU A 172 2.69 -0.98 -9.00
CA LEU A 172 1.98 0.25 -8.65
C LEU A 172 1.60 0.23 -7.18
N LEU A 173 1.93 1.29 -6.44
CA LEU A 173 1.51 1.52 -5.06
C LEU A 173 0.26 2.38 -5.00
N ARG A 174 -0.66 2.01 -4.10
CA ARG A 174 -1.90 2.71 -3.83
C ARG A 174 -2.22 2.78 -2.34
N GLY A 175 -2.90 3.84 -1.93
CA GLY A 175 -3.42 4.01 -0.58
C GLY A 175 -2.30 4.03 0.45
N ILE A 176 -1.23 4.75 0.15
CA ILE A 176 -0.03 4.85 0.99
C ILE A 176 -0.36 5.67 2.23
N ALA A 177 -0.61 5.00 3.35
CA ALA A 177 -1.08 5.62 4.58
C ALA A 177 -0.31 5.08 5.78
N HIS A 178 -0.20 5.91 6.83
CA HIS A 178 0.34 5.45 8.10
C HIS A 178 -0.71 4.59 8.82
N SER A 179 -0.26 3.59 9.57
CA SER A 179 -1.13 2.86 10.49
C SER A 179 -1.57 3.81 11.60
N PRO A 180 -2.87 4.11 11.75
CA PRO A 180 -3.34 4.91 12.88
C PRO A 180 -3.07 4.15 14.18
N LYS A 181 -2.83 4.90 15.26
CA LYS A 181 -2.74 4.31 16.61
C LYS A 181 -4.16 3.96 17.06
N ILE A 182 -4.60 2.74 16.75
CA ILE A 182 -5.88 2.22 17.20
C ILE A 182 -5.64 1.42 18.48
N PRO A 183 -6.30 1.76 19.61
CA PRO A 183 -6.24 0.92 20.80
C PRO A 183 -6.83 -0.46 20.52
N ALA A 184 -6.18 -1.51 21.01
CA ALA A 184 -6.70 -2.87 20.84
C ALA A 184 -8.07 -2.99 21.52
N PHE A 185 -8.92 -3.87 21.02
CA PHE A 185 -10.26 -4.07 21.58
C PHE A 185 -10.22 -4.47 23.07
N GLN A 186 -9.16 -5.17 23.49
CA GLN A 186 -8.95 -5.60 24.88
C GLN A 186 -8.49 -4.46 25.81
N ASP A 187 -7.89 -3.40 25.24
CA ASP A 187 -7.37 -2.25 25.99
C ASP A 187 -8.42 -1.14 26.13
N ARG A 188 -9.68 -1.44 25.83
CA ARG A 188 -10.78 -0.48 25.69
C ARG A 188 -11.93 -0.76 26.63
#